data_AF-A0AAC9KY79-F1
#
_entry.id   AF-A0AAC9KY79-F1
#
_cell.length_a   1.000
_cell.length_b   1.000
_cell.length_c   1.000
_cell.angle_alpha   90.00
_cell.angle_beta   90.00
_cell.angle_gamma   90.00
#
_symmetry.space_group_name_H-M   'P 1'
#
loop_
_entity.id
_entity.type
_entity.pdbx_description
1 polymer ?
#
loop_
_entity_poly.entity_id
_entity_poly.type
_entity_poly.pdbx_seq_one_letter_code
_entity_poly.pdbx_strand_id
1 'polypeptide(L)'
;MDRKRTKIITITSIKGGVGKSTSAIIFATLLSKEYKVLLIDIDTQASTTSYFYEKIKENNIDLKKTNICEVLKDNLDINNCIINIEKNLNLIPSYLTLHSLNGDFYCLNKHKAIDLKLKIEIKRLKINYDYILIDTNPSLDLTLRCALNATHYIVIPMTAEKWTFESYELLEFFIKNLEKLVPIFFIITRFKKNNTHKELLKIMQKKNNFLGIVCEREGLNKKIATNSEFDLKSNYILEYSCILKNLISHIKIYSEKIEISKINCPALDNL
;
A
#
# COMPACT_ATOMS: atom_id res chain seq x y z
N MET A 1 -1.69 26.43 -12.90
CA MET A 1 -1.26 25.70 -11.69
C MET A 1 -1.21 24.23 -12.05
N ASP A 2 -0.02 23.70 -12.36
CA ASP A 2 0.17 22.27 -12.57
C ASP A 2 -0.23 21.52 -11.31
N ARG A 3 -1.31 20.74 -11.40
CA ARG A 3 -1.73 19.88 -10.30
C ARG A 3 -0.66 18.81 -10.13
N LYS A 4 0.10 18.90 -9.03
CA LYS A 4 1.01 17.84 -8.58
C LYS A 4 0.25 16.50 -8.59
N ARG A 5 0.67 15.59 -9.46
CA ARG A 5 0.00 14.29 -9.66
C ARG A 5 0.07 13.44 -8.38
N THR A 6 -1.08 12.93 -7.94
CA THR A 6 -1.20 12.00 -6.81
C THR A 6 -0.37 10.74 -7.05
N LYS A 7 0.45 10.37 -6.07
CA LYS A 7 1.28 9.15 -6.10
C LYS A 7 0.55 8.04 -5.37
N ILE A 8 0.35 6.89 -6.03
CA ILE A 8 -0.40 5.76 -5.47
C ILE A 8 0.59 4.63 -5.21
N ILE A 9 0.75 4.28 -3.94
CA ILE A 9 1.75 3.31 -3.48
C ILE A 9 1.02 2.12 -2.87
N THR A 10 1.23 0.93 -3.41
CA THR A 10 0.65 -0.30 -2.86
C THR A 10 1.70 -1.05 -2.05
N ILE A 11 1.37 -1.37 -0.81
CA ILE A 11 2.20 -2.18 0.08
C ILE A 11 1.62 -3.60 0.04
N THR A 12 2.35 -4.53 -0.57
CA THR A 12 1.86 -5.88 -0.79
C THR A 12 2.93 -6.93 -0.59
N SER A 13 2.50 -8.12 -0.18
CA SER A 13 3.31 -9.33 -0.08
C SER A 13 2.35 -10.50 0.00
N ILE A 14 2.65 -11.62 -0.65
CA ILE A 14 1.83 -12.82 -0.56
C ILE A 14 2.10 -13.63 0.70
N LYS A 15 3.04 -13.18 1.52
CA LYS A 15 3.37 -13.80 2.80
C LYS A 15 2.76 -13.00 3.95
N GLY A 16 2.00 -13.66 4.80
CA GLY A 16 1.47 -13.06 6.03
C GLY A 16 2.58 -12.73 7.05
N GLY A 17 2.34 -11.77 7.93
CA GLY A 17 3.25 -11.50 9.07
C GLY A 17 4.58 -10.81 8.74
N VAL A 18 4.77 -10.34 7.50
CA VAL A 18 5.98 -9.63 7.06
C VAL A 18 5.99 -8.12 7.39
N GLY A 19 5.01 -7.63 8.14
CA GLY A 19 4.92 -6.20 8.50
C GLY A 19 4.33 -5.29 7.42
N LYS A 20 3.48 -5.83 6.54
CA LYS A 20 2.80 -5.09 5.46
C LYS A 20 1.92 -3.95 5.97
N SER A 21 0.90 -4.27 6.77
CA SER A 21 0.00 -3.26 7.37
C SER A 21 0.76 -2.30 8.28
N THR A 22 1.70 -2.81 9.10
CA THR A 22 2.59 -1.98 9.92
C THR A 22 3.36 -0.95 9.09
N SER A 23 3.93 -1.37 7.95
CA SER A 23 4.65 -0.47 7.06
C SER A 23 3.73 0.54 6.39
N ALA A 24 2.52 0.13 5.99
CA ALA A 24 1.51 1.01 5.41
C ALA A 24 1.09 2.11 6.39
N ILE A 25 0.77 1.75 7.64
CA ILE A 25 0.42 2.69 8.71
C ILE A 25 1.59 3.65 8.97
N ILE A 26 2.79 3.14 9.23
CA ILE A 26 3.95 3.99 9.55
C ILE A 26 4.30 4.93 8.40
N PHE A 27 4.27 4.47 7.14
CA PHE A 27 4.49 5.36 6.00
C PHE A 27 3.42 6.42 5.87
N ALA A 28 2.15 6.07 6.08
CA ALA A 28 1.06 7.02 6.03
C ALA A 28 1.21 8.11 7.12
N THR A 29 1.51 7.70 8.36
CA THR A 29 1.78 8.60 9.50
C THR A 29 3.02 9.47 9.29
N LEU A 30 4.09 8.95 8.67
CA LEU A 30 5.28 9.74 8.38
C LEU A 30 5.06 10.74 7.25
N LEU A 31 4.35 10.35 6.19
CA LEU A 31 4.00 11.22 5.08
C LEU A 31 3.02 12.33 5.50
N SER A 32 2.06 12.03 6.39
CA SER A 32 1.03 12.99 6.82
C SER A 32 1.58 14.23 7.54
N LYS A 33 2.82 14.16 8.02
CA LYS A 33 3.53 15.32 8.60
C LYS A 33 3.72 16.47 7.62
N GLU A 34 3.85 16.17 6.33
CA GLU A 34 4.15 17.16 5.28
C GLU A 34 3.15 17.12 4.11
N TYR A 35 2.38 16.04 3.97
CA TYR A 35 1.57 15.77 2.78
C TYR A 35 0.14 15.37 3.15
N LYS A 36 -0.83 15.61 2.25
CA LYS A 36 -2.18 15.05 2.39
C LYS A 36 -2.17 13.58 1.97
N VAL A 37 -2.51 12.69 2.89
CA VAL A 37 -2.42 11.24 2.73
C VAL A 37 -3.78 10.58 2.87
N LEU A 38 -4.08 9.65 1.97
CA LEU A 38 -5.17 8.70 2.10
C LEU A 38 -4.60 7.29 2.24
N LEU A 39 -4.95 6.60 3.31
CA LEU A 39 -4.68 5.18 3.50
C LEU A 39 -5.94 4.39 3.15
N ILE A 40 -5.83 3.38 2.30
CA ILE A 40 -6.92 2.49 1.92
C ILE A 40 -6.59 1.09 2.41
N ASP A 41 -7.39 0.58 3.33
CA ASP A 41 -7.29 -0.79 3.81
C ASP A 41 -8.15 -1.69 2.91
N ILE A 42 -7.49 -2.50 2.08
CA ILE A 42 -8.12 -3.54 1.24
C ILE A 42 -7.60 -4.93 1.65
N ASP A 43 -7.34 -5.11 2.94
CA ASP A 43 -7.02 -6.40 3.55
C ASP A 43 -8.27 -6.94 4.27
N THR A 44 -8.66 -8.19 4.01
CA THR A 44 -9.80 -8.83 4.69
C THR A 44 -9.57 -8.98 6.19
N GLN A 45 -8.30 -8.98 6.64
CA GLN A 45 -7.95 -8.98 8.06
C GLN A 45 -8.13 -7.62 8.75
N ALA A 46 -8.37 -6.56 7.96
CA ALA A 46 -8.66 -5.21 8.44
C ALA A 46 -7.67 -4.69 9.51
N SER A 47 -6.39 -5.08 9.43
CA SER A 47 -5.38 -4.76 10.45
C SER A 47 -5.12 -3.27 10.55
N THR A 48 -5.11 -2.57 9.41
CA THR A 48 -4.97 -1.11 9.36
C THR A 48 -6.19 -0.41 9.96
N THR A 49 -7.39 -0.89 9.63
CA THR A 49 -8.64 -0.38 10.21
C THR A 49 -8.71 -0.59 11.72
N SER A 50 -8.34 -1.78 12.19
CA SER A 50 -8.32 -2.14 13.61
C SER A 50 -7.36 -1.25 14.41
N TYR A 51 -6.18 -0.94 13.85
CA TYR A 51 -5.23 -0.03 14.49
C TYR A 51 -5.84 1.35 14.80
N PHE A 52 -6.71 1.86 13.92
CA PHE A 52 -7.38 3.15 14.08
C PHE A 52 -8.79 3.06 14.65
N TYR A 53 -9.19 1.91 15.23
CA TYR A 53 -10.58 1.67 15.62
C TYR A 53 -11.12 2.69 16.64
N GLU A 54 -10.32 3.12 17.62
CA GLU A 54 -10.76 4.14 18.59
C GLU A 54 -11.09 5.47 17.88
N LYS A 55 -10.30 5.89 16.90
CA LYS A 55 -10.58 7.09 16.08
C LYS A 55 -11.82 6.92 15.21
N ILE A 56 -12.03 5.74 14.64
CA ILE A 56 -13.24 5.42 13.88
C ILE A 56 -14.49 5.52 14.78
N LYS A 57 -14.39 5.00 16.02
CA LYS A 57 -15.46 5.06 17.02
C LYS A 57 -15.75 6.50 17.48
N GLU A 58 -14.72 7.32 17.71
CA GLU A 58 -14.86 8.75 18.01
C GLU A 58 -15.64 9.50 16.90
N ASN A 59 -15.48 9.10 15.64
CA ASN A 59 -16.20 9.66 14.48
C ASN A 59 -17.62 9.07 14.29
N ASN A 60 -18.10 8.17 15.16
CA ASN A 60 -19.41 7.51 15.05
C ASN A 60 -19.69 6.81 13.71
N ILE A 61 -18.65 6.20 13.12
CA ILE A 61 -18.78 5.53 11.81
C ILE A 61 -19.29 4.09 11.97
N ASP A 62 -20.36 3.75 11.24
CA ASP A 62 -20.81 2.37 11.08
C ASP A 62 -20.00 1.65 10.00
N LEU A 63 -18.99 0.88 10.43
CA LEU A 63 -18.12 0.10 9.54
C LEU A 63 -18.86 -0.94 8.68
N LYS A 64 -20.07 -1.38 9.09
CA LYS A 64 -20.85 -2.32 8.27
C LYS A 64 -21.29 -1.68 6.95
N LYS A 65 -21.58 -0.38 6.98
CA LYS A 65 -22.07 0.39 5.83
C LYS A 65 -20.99 1.25 5.19
N THR A 66 -19.94 1.60 5.95
CA THR A 66 -18.89 2.54 5.55
C THR A 66 -17.57 1.83 5.47
N ASN A 67 -17.33 1.13 4.35
CA ASN A 67 -16.09 0.39 4.11
C ASN A 67 -15.78 0.26 2.61
N ILE A 68 -14.56 -0.18 2.29
CA ILE A 68 -14.10 -0.34 0.91
C ILE A 68 -14.94 -1.35 0.10
N CYS A 69 -15.51 -2.38 0.74
CA CYS A 69 -16.33 -3.37 0.03
C CYS A 69 -17.60 -2.72 -0.54
N GLU A 70 -18.28 -1.87 0.24
CA GLU A 70 -19.46 -1.15 -0.23
C GLU A 70 -19.14 -0.18 -1.39
N VAL A 71 -17.96 0.43 -1.38
CA VAL A 71 -17.47 1.26 -2.51
C VAL A 71 -17.23 0.41 -3.76
N LEU A 72 -16.58 -0.75 -3.61
CA LEU A 72 -16.30 -1.65 -4.73
C LEU A 72 -17.59 -2.27 -5.31
N LYS A 73 -18.64 -2.40 -4.50
CA LYS A 73 -19.97 -2.90 -4.89
C LYS A 73 -20.92 -1.82 -5.44
N ASP A 74 -20.48 -0.57 -5.56
CA ASP A 74 -21.34 0.56 -5.96
C ASP A 74 -22.47 0.91 -4.96
N ASN A 75 -22.39 0.41 -3.72
CA ASN A 75 -23.37 0.72 -2.68
C ASN A 75 -23.08 2.03 -1.94
N LEU A 76 -21.84 2.53 -2.01
CA LEU A 76 -21.40 3.75 -1.34
C LEU A 76 -20.46 4.57 -2.22
N ASP A 77 -20.69 5.88 -2.31
CA ASP A 77 -19.74 6.81 -2.94
C ASP A 77 -18.42 6.85 -2.15
N ILE A 78 -17.29 6.72 -2.84
CA ILE A 78 -15.96 6.70 -2.20
C ILE A 78 -15.72 7.90 -1.27
N ASN A 79 -16.25 9.08 -1.60
CA ASN A 79 -16.08 10.29 -0.79
C ASN A 79 -16.81 10.21 0.55
N ASN A 80 -17.86 9.40 0.63
CA ASN A 80 -18.61 9.15 1.87
C ASN A 80 -17.98 8.04 2.71
N CYS A 81 -16.94 7.36 2.21
CA CYS A 81 -16.21 6.30 2.90
C CYS A 81 -14.93 6.81 3.61
N ILE A 82 -14.59 8.08 3.42
CA ILE A 82 -13.35 8.68 3.94
C ILE A 82 -13.54 9.10 5.39
N ILE A 83 -12.70 8.59 6.27
CA ILE A 83 -12.65 8.93 7.69
C ILE A 83 -11.40 9.76 7.96
N ASN A 84 -11.55 10.90 8.63
CA ASN A 84 -10.39 11.68 9.10
C ASN A 84 -9.86 11.07 10.40
N ILE A 85 -8.64 10.57 10.36
CA ILE A 85 -8.00 9.87 11.49
C ILE A 85 -7.09 10.83 12.26
N GLU A 86 -6.25 11.56 11.54
CA GLU A 86 -5.33 12.55 12.09
C GLU A 86 -5.17 13.72 11.11
N LYS A 87 -4.45 14.77 11.51
CA LYS A 87 -4.12 15.88 10.62
C LYS A 87 -3.43 15.35 9.36
N ASN A 88 -4.02 15.67 8.20
CA ASN A 88 -3.58 15.25 6.87
C ASN A 88 -3.58 13.72 6.62
N LEU A 89 -4.17 12.91 7.50
CA LEU A 89 -4.26 11.47 7.33
C LEU A 89 -5.72 11.02 7.37
N ASN A 90 -6.19 10.58 6.21
CA ASN A 90 -7.50 9.99 6.06
C ASN A 90 -7.40 8.47 5.83
N LEU A 91 -8.45 7.75 6.17
CA LEU A 91 -8.59 6.31 6.02
C LEU A 91 -9.87 5.96 5.24
N ILE A 92 -9.77 5.04 4.28
CA ILE A 92 -10.91 4.24 3.82
C ILE A 92 -10.76 2.86 4.49
N PRO A 93 -11.69 2.48 5.38
CA PRO A 93 -11.55 1.28 6.18
C PRO A 93 -11.97 0.01 5.43
N SER A 94 -11.45 -1.12 5.91
CA SER A 94 -11.87 -2.46 5.54
C SER A 94 -12.92 -2.98 6.52
N TYR A 95 -13.70 -3.96 6.09
CA TYR A 95 -14.64 -4.69 6.92
C TYR A 95 -14.73 -6.15 6.46
N LEU A 96 -15.22 -7.04 7.33
CA LEU A 96 -15.28 -8.48 7.08
C LEU A 96 -16.04 -8.85 5.79
N THR A 97 -16.98 -8.01 5.35
CA THR A 97 -17.75 -8.21 4.10
C THR A 97 -16.87 -8.17 2.86
N LEU A 98 -15.66 -7.62 2.93
CA LEU A 98 -14.68 -7.65 1.84
C LEU A 98 -14.35 -9.08 1.39
N HIS A 99 -14.40 -10.05 2.30
CA HIS A 99 -14.17 -11.46 1.97
C HIS A 99 -15.17 -11.99 0.91
N SER A 100 -16.38 -11.43 0.84
CA SER A 100 -17.39 -11.87 -0.13
C SER A 100 -16.99 -11.56 -1.58
N LEU A 101 -16.23 -10.48 -1.82
CA LEU A 101 -15.81 -10.10 -3.18
C LEU A 101 -14.95 -11.18 -3.84
N ASN A 102 -14.19 -11.93 -3.05
CA ASN A 102 -13.38 -13.04 -3.55
C ASN A 102 -14.25 -14.27 -3.90
N GLY A 103 -15.40 -14.46 -3.26
CA GLY A 103 -16.36 -15.51 -3.63
C GLY A 103 -17.09 -15.16 -4.93
N ASP A 104 -17.54 -13.90 -5.05
CA ASP A 104 -18.19 -13.37 -6.25
C ASP A 104 -17.25 -13.41 -7.48
N PHE A 105 -15.92 -13.35 -7.25
CA PHE A 105 -14.88 -13.44 -8.26
C PHE A 105 -14.86 -14.78 -9.03
N TYR A 106 -15.30 -15.91 -8.46
CA TYR A 106 -15.23 -17.20 -9.16
C TYR A 106 -16.45 -17.49 -10.05
N CYS A 107 -17.52 -16.68 -9.95
CA CYS A 107 -18.83 -17.06 -10.49
C CYS A 107 -19.28 -16.27 -11.73
N LEU A 108 -18.64 -15.16 -12.11
CA LEU A 108 -19.24 -14.20 -13.06
C LEU A 108 -18.26 -13.65 -14.09
N ASN A 109 -18.22 -14.24 -15.30
CA ASN A 109 -17.43 -13.90 -16.51
C ASN A 109 -17.40 -12.40 -16.98
N LYS A 110 -17.81 -11.43 -16.17
CA LYS A 110 -17.74 -9.95 -16.38
C LYS A 110 -16.47 -9.30 -15.78
N HIS A 111 -15.43 -10.09 -15.50
CA HIS A 111 -14.35 -9.78 -14.55
C HIS A 111 -13.45 -8.56 -14.82
N LYS A 112 -13.25 -8.10 -16.08
CA LYS A 112 -12.33 -6.98 -16.33
C LYS A 112 -12.80 -5.65 -15.74
N ALA A 113 -14.11 -5.43 -15.61
CA ALA A 113 -14.64 -4.18 -15.08
C ALA A 113 -14.39 -4.03 -13.58
N ILE A 114 -14.50 -5.12 -12.82
CA ILE A 114 -14.31 -5.09 -11.36
C ILE A 114 -12.84 -4.90 -10.98
N ASP A 115 -11.91 -5.50 -11.74
CA ASP A 115 -10.47 -5.31 -11.54
C ASP A 115 -10.04 -3.83 -11.62
N LEU A 116 -10.75 -3.02 -12.41
CA LEU A 116 -10.49 -1.59 -12.57
C LEU A 116 -11.27 -0.71 -11.59
N LYS A 117 -12.14 -1.29 -10.76
CA LYS A 117 -13.10 -0.56 -9.94
C LYS A 117 -12.43 0.44 -9.01
N LEU A 118 -11.45 0.00 -8.23
CA LEU A 118 -10.72 0.90 -7.32
C LEU A 118 -10.03 2.05 -8.06
N LYS A 119 -9.47 1.80 -9.24
CA LYS A 119 -8.83 2.83 -10.08
C LYS A 119 -9.85 3.88 -10.54
N ILE A 120 -11.07 3.46 -10.88
CA ILE A 120 -12.16 4.36 -11.28
C ILE A 120 -12.62 5.18 -10.08
N GLU A 121 -12.84 4.57 -8.92
CA GLU A 121 -13.30 5.28 -7.73
C GLU A 121 -12.26 6.27 -7.21
N ILE A 122 -10.96 5.95 -7.23
CA ILE A 122 -9.90 6.90 -6.85
C ILE A 122 -9.93 8.18 -7.72
N LYS A 123 -10.32 8.09 -9.00
CA LYS A 123 -10.46 9.29 -9.86
C LYS A 123 -11.65 10.17 -9.47
N ARG A 124 -12.61 9.65 -8.71
CA ARG A 124 -13.81 10.36 -8.23
C ARG A 124 -13.59 11.04 -6.88
N LEU A 125 -12.41 10.91 -6.28
CA LEU A 125 -12.06 11.60 -5.04
C LEU A 125 -12.12 13.13 -5.24
N LYS A 126 -12.89 13.81 -4.40
CA LYS A 126 -13.00 15.28 -4.37
C LYS A 126 -11.79 15.94 -3.70
N ILE A 127 -11.12 15.22 -2.80
CA ILE A 127 -9.93 15.70 -2.10
C ILE A 127 -8.69 15.34 -2.93
N ASN A 128 -7.86 16.35 -3.21
CA ASN A 128 -6.56 16.14 -3.83
C ASN A 128 -5.55 15.67 -2.77
N TYR A 129 -5.22 14.39 -2.80
CA TYR A 129 -4.15 13.80 -1.98
C TYR A 129 -2.81 13.86 -2.71
N ASP A 130 -1.74 14.14 -1.97
CA ASP A 130 -0.37 14.00 -2.49
C ASP A 130 -0.01 12.51 -2.65
N TYR A 131 -0.41 11.70 -1.66
CA TYR A 131 -0.12 10.27 -1.58
C TYR A 131 -1.37 9.47 -1.22
N ILE A 132 -1.57 8.36 -1.93
CA ILE A 132 -2.52 7.31 -1.56
C ILE A 132 -1.71 6.05 -1.29
N LEU A 133 -1.88 5.46 -0.11
CA LEU A 133 -1.27 4.19 0.28
C LEU A 133 -2.36 3.11 0.30
N ILE A 134 -2.08 1.94 -0.25
CA ILE A 134 -3.02 0.82 -0.30
C ILE A 134 -2.39 -0.38 0.43
N ASP A 135 -3.02 -0.84 1.50
CA ASP A 135 -2.65 -2.06 2.25
C ASP A 135 -3.52 -3.24 1.77
N THR A 136 -2.91 -4.32 1.29
CA THR A 136 -3.64 -5.40 0.58
C THR A 136 -3.65 -6.71 1.34
N ASN A 137 -4.63 -7.59 1.12
CA ASN A 137 -4.58 -8.98 1.62
C ASN A 137 -3.29 -9.73 1.17
N PRO A 138 -2.68 -10.63 1.97
CA PRO A 138 -1.58 -11.49 1.53
C PRO A 138 -2.06 -12.65 0.64
N SER A 139 -2.74 -12.35 -0.46
CA SER A 139 -3.30 -13.34 -1.38
C SER A 139 -3.34 -12.81 -2.81
N LEU A 140 -3.18 -13.71 -3.78
CA LEU A 140 -3.28 -13.38 -5.21
C LEU A 140 -4.73 -13.40 -5.68
N ASP A 141 -5.53 -12.46 -5.17
CA ASP A 141 -6.98 -12.43 -5.33
C ASP A 141 -7.48 -11.18 -6.08
N LEU A 142 -8.81 -11.00 -6.10
CA LEU A 142 -9.45 -9.84 -6.74
C LEU A 142 -9.06 -8.53 -6.06
N THR A 143 -8.95 -8.54 -4.73
CA THR A 143 -8.56 -7.34 -3.98
C THR A 143 -7.17 -6.87 -4.37
N LEU A 144 -6.23 -7.80 -4.57
CA LEU A 144 -4.89 -7.48 -5.07
C LEU A 144 -4.94 -6.93 -6.50
N ARG A 145 -5.73 -7.51 -7.42
CA ARG A 145 -5.89 -6.95 -8.77
C ARG A 145 -6.45 -5.53 -8.75
N CYS A 146 -7.48 -5.27 -7.93
CA CYS A 146 -8.05 -3.94 -7.76
C CYS A 146 -6.98 -2.93 -7.29
N ALA A 147 -6.21 -3.31 -6.27
CA ALA A 147 -5.10 -2.51 -5.76
C ALA A 147 -4.07 -2.22 -6.85
N LEU A 148 -3.50 -3.28 -7.44
CA LEU A 148 -2.47 -3.18 -8.49
C LEU A 148 -2.94 -2.40 -9.70
N ASN A 149 -4.24 -2.46 -10.04
CA ASN A 149 -4.81 -1.68 -11.14
C ASN A 149 -4.81 -0.17 -10.91
N ALA A 150 -4.90 0.27 -9.65
CA ALA A 150 -4.79 1.67 -9.26
C ALA A 150 -3.35 2.14 -9.02
N THR A 151 -2.39 1.23 -8.83
CA THR A 151 -1.03 1.54 -8.36
C THR A 151 -0.14 2.29 -9.35
N HIS A 152 0.69 3.19 -8.82
CA HIS A 152 1.84 3.80 -9.51
C HIS A 152 3.19 3.23 -9.06
N TYR A 153 3.32 2.81 -7.79
CA TYR A 153 4.54 2.22 -7.22
C TYR A 153 4.20 1.09 -6.25
N ILE A 154 5.00 0.02 -6.23
CA ILE A 154 4.81 -1.12 -5.34
C ILE A 154 5.94 -1.15 -4.31
N VAL A 155 5.60 -1.41 -3.05
CA VAL A 155 6.56 -1.70 -1.99
C VAL A 155 6.28 -3.10 -1.45
N ILE A 156 7.30 -3.95 -1.44
CA ILE A 156 7.22 -5.34 -0.96
C ILE A 156 8.06 -5.49 0.31
N PRO A 157 7.41 -5.56 1.48
CA PRO A 157 8.04 -6.00 2.71
C PRO A 157 8.33 -7.51 2.66
N MET A 158 9.54 -7.90 3.05
CA MET A 158 9.99 -9.29 3.08
C MET A 158 10.77 -9.60 4.36
N THR A 159 10.70 -10.85 4.81
CA THR A 159 11.48 -11.36 5.95
C THR A 159 12.50 -12.39 5.46
N ALA A 160 13.57 -12.65 6.22
CA ALA A 160 14.55 -13.67 5.84
C ALA A 160 14.10 -15.05 6.27
N GLU A 161 13.09 -15.56 5.58
CA GLU A 161 12.50 -16.86 5.80
C GLU A 161 12.61 -17.73 4.55
N LYS A 162 12.41 -19.04 4.72
CA LYS A 162 12.35 -19.97 3.59
C LYS A 162 11.25 -19.52 2.61
N TRP A 163 11.51 -19.71 1.32
CA TRP A 163 10.58 -19.44 0.22
C TRP A 163 10.34 -17.94 -0.08
N THR A 164 11.17 -17.04 0.43
CA THR A 164 10.99 -15.59 0.24
C THR A 164 11.16 -15.18 -1.22
N PHE A 165 12.12 -15.75 -1.93
CA PHE A 165 12.35 -15.43 -3.34
C PHE A 165 11.27 -16.03 -4.24
N GLU A 166 10.89 -17.28 -3.98
CA GLU A 166 9.84 -18.00 -4.69
C GLU A 166 8.48 -17.29 -4.50
N SER A 167 8.22 -16.78 -3.30
CA SER A 167 7.04 -15.96 -3.03
C SER A 167 7.06 -14.65 -3.84
N TYR A 168 8.24 -14.03 -3.96
CA TYR A 168 8.41 -12.84 -4.78
C TYR A 168 8.24 -13.15 -6.27
N GLU A 169 8.84 -14.23 -6.78
CA GLU A 169 8.73 -14.64 -8.19
C GLU A 169 7.28 -14.89 -8.58
N LEU A 170 6.50 -15.54 -7.71
CA LEU A 170 5.08 -15.76 -7.93
C LEU A 170 4.29 -14.43 -7.98
N LEU A 171 4.59 -13.48 -7.08
CA LEU A 171 3.98 -12.15 -7.11
C LEU A 171 4.41 -11.35 -8.35
N GLU A 172 5.67 -11.45 -8.78
CA GLU A 172 6.18 -10.79 -9.98
C GLU A 172 5.51 -11.34 -11.24
N PHE A 173 5.35 -12.67 -11.33
CA PHE A 173 4.60 -13.32 -12.39
C PHE A 173 3.14 -12.81 -12.46
N PHE A 174 2.49 -12.69 -11.30
CA PHE A 174 1.13 -12.14 -11.22
C PHE A 174 1.05 -10.68 -11.70
N ILE A 175 2.00 -9.83 -11.30
CA ILE A 175 2.05 -8.42 -11.74
C ILE A 175 2.27 -8.33 -13.26
N LYS A 176 3.16 -9.15 -13.81
CA LYS A 176 3.43 -9.21 -15.27
C LYS A 176 2.18 -9.61 -16.06
N ASN A 177 1.38 -10.54 -15.56
CA ASN A 177 0.13 -10.97 -16.19
C ASN A 177 -0.96 -9.88 -16.23
N LEU A 178 -0.84 -8.83 -15.42
CA LEU A 178 -1.70 -7.65 -15.51
C LEU A 178 -1.23 -6.66 -16.58
N GLU A 179 -0.20 -7.00 -17.37
CA GLU A 179 0.41 -6.15 -18.40
C GLU A 179 0.88 -4.79 -17.86
N LYS A 180 1.34 -4.79 -16.59
CA LYS A 180 1.72 -3.58 -15.87
C LYS A 180 3.22 -3.46 -15.69
N LEU A 181 3.77 -2.35 -16.18
CA LEU A 181 5.12 -1.89 -15.86
C LEU A 181 5.05 -0.91 -14.69
N VAL A 182 5.18 -1.43 -13.47
CA VAL A 182 5.12 -0.65 -12.23
C VAL A 182 6.46 -0.81 -11.48
N PRO A 183 7.13 0.27 -11.06
CA PRO A 183 8.33 0.17 -10.24
C PRO A 183 8.03 -0.56 -8.92
N ILE A 184 8.80 -1.62 -8.66
CA ILE A 184 8.73 -2.43 -7.43
C ILE A 184 9.92 -2.07 -6.56
N PHE A 185 9.69 -1.85 -5.27
CA PHE A 185 10.72 -1.58 -4.27
C PHE A 185 10.65 -2.59 -3.12
N PHE A 186 11.78 -2.81 -2.46
CA PHE A 186 11.89 -3.83 -1.42
C PHE A 186 12.34 -3.27 -0.07
N ILE A 187 11.79 -3.83 1.00
CA ILE A 187 12.19 -3.58 2.37
C ILE A 187 12.36 -4.91 3.07
N ILE A 188 13.49 -5.13 3.75
CA ILE A 188 13.61 -6.27 4.65
C ILE A 188 13.11 -5.85 6.03
N THR A 189 12.04 -6.47 6.51
CA THR A 189 11.46 -6.23 7.83
C THR A 189 11.89 -7.31 8.81
N ARG A 190 11.66 -7.04 10.10
CA ARG A 190 11.96 -7.97 11.21
C ARG A 190 13.41 -8.47 11.19
N PHE A 191 14.34 -7.62 10.74
CA PHE A 191 15.73 -8.00 10.54
C PHE A 191 16.39 -8.40 11.86
N LYS A 192 17.08 -9.55 11.86
CA LYS A 192 17.92 -10.04 12.96
C LYS A 192 19.37 -10.17 12.50
N LYS A 193 20.33 -10.00 13.42
CA LYS A 193 21.76 -10.16 13.13
C LYS A 193 22.18 -11.65 13.07
N ASN A 194 21.51 -12.47 12.26
CA ASN A 194 21.84 -13.88 12.04
C ASN A 194 22.23 -14.16 10.57
N ASN A 195 22.71 -15.38 10.29
CA ASN A 195 23.27 -15.72 8.98
C ASN A 195 22.23 -15.62 7.85
N THR A 196 21.03 -16.16 8.05
CA THR A 196 19.94 -16.14 7.06
C THR A 196 19.56 -14.71 6.65
N HIS A 197 19.45 -13.81 7.63
CA HIS A 197 19.14 -12.40 7.35
C HIS A 197 20.27 -11.67 6.65
N LYS A 198 21.54 -11.94 7.04
CA LYS A 198 22.70 -11.36 6.36
C LYS A 198 22.79 -11.82 4.91
N GLU A 199 22.42 -13.06 4.62
CA GLU A 199 22.41 -13.61 3.26
C GLU A 199 21.34 -12.94 2.38
N LEU A 200 20.09 -12.86 2.86
CA LEU A 200 19.04 -12.12 2.16
C LEU A 200 19.46 -10.65 1.93
N LEU A 201 20.02 -10.00 2.95
CA LEU A 201 20.49 -8.62 2.84
C LEU A 201 21.56 -8.45 1.75
N LYS A 202 22.55 -9.35 1.68
CA LYS A 202 23.60 -9.32 0.64
C LYS A 202 23.01 -9.42 -0.77
N ILE A 203 21.96 -10.21 -0.96
CA ILE A 203 21.29 -10.36 -2.26
C ILE A 203 20.52 -9.08 -2.59
N MET A 204 19.74 -8.56 -1.63
CA MET A 204 18.88 -7.40 -1.86
C MET A 204 19.67 -6.10 -2.03
N GLN A 205 20.78 -5.91 -1.32
CA GLN A 205 21.66 -4.73 -1.45
C GLN A 205 22.23 -4.54 -2.86
N LYS A 206 22.32 -5.61 -3.66
CA LYS A 206 22.77 -5.52 -5.06
C LYS A 206 21.70 -4.97 -5.99
N LYS A 207 20.43 -4.92 -5.54
CA LYS A 207 19.31 -4.43 -6.34
C LYS A 207 19.13 -2.92 -6.14
N ASN A 208 18.99 -2.18 -7.24
CA ASN A 208 18.82 -0.72 -7.24
C ASN A 208 17.49 -0.24 -6.62
N ASN A 209 16.54 -1.14 -6.41
CA ASN A 209 15.21 -0.87 -5.86
C ASN A 209 15.06 -1.36 -4.41
N PHE A 210 16.16 -1.70 -3.75
CA PHE A 210 16.17 -1.99 -2.32
C PHE A 210 16.23 -0.71 -1.49
N LEU A 211 15.29 -0.54 -0.56
CA LEU A 211 15.13 0.71 0.20
C LEU A 211 15.80 0.70 1.57
N GLY A 212 16.00 -0.48 2.18
CA GLY A 212 16.61 -0.62 3.50
C GLY A 212 16.04 -1.75 4.35
N ILE A 213 16.42 -1.73 5.63
CA ILE A 213 16.03 -2.72 6.63
C ILE A 213 15.30 -2.09 7.82
N VAL A 214 14.37 -2.84 8.40
CA VAL A 214 13.76 -2.54 9.71
C VAL A 214 14.07 -3.70 10.65
N CYS A 215 14.69 -3.41 11.79
CA CYS A 215 15.06 -4.43 12.76
C CYS A 215 13.83 -4.95 13.52
N GLU A 216 13.83 -6.22 13.91
CA GLU A 216 12.78 -6.71 14.81
C GLU A 216 12.91 -6.04 16.18
N ARG A 217 11.78 -5.51 16.69
CA ARG A 217 11.73 -4.85 18.00
C ARG A 217 10.42 -5.18 18.71
N GLU A 218 10.54 -5.69 19.94
CA GLU A 218 9.39 -6.02 20.78
C GLU A 218 8.50 -4.81 21.06
N GLY A 219 9.09 -3.63 21.27
CA GLY A 219 8.34 -2.39 21.47
C GLY A 219 7.44 -2.01 20.30
N LEU A 220 7.86 -2.27 19.05
CA LEU A 220 7.00 -2.05 17.87
C LEU A 220 5.84 -3.06 17.86
N ASN A 221 6.14 -4.34 18.09
CA ASN A 221 5.13 -5.40 18.13
C ASN A 221 4.07 -5.11 19.20
N LYS A 222 4.49 -4.68 20.39
CA LYS A 222 3.58 -4.31 21.48
C LYS A 222 2.68 -3.15 21.07
N LYS A 223 3.22 -2.10 20.44
CA LYS A 223 2.41 -0.94 20.03
C LYS A 223 1.36 -1.28 18.99
N ILE A 224 1.70 -2.13 18.01
CA ILE A 224 0.75 -2.64 17.03
C ILE A 224 -0.32 -3.51 17.72
N ALA A 225 0.09 -4.42 18.61
CA ALA A 225 -0.84 -5.31 19.30
C ALA A 225 -1.83 -4.57 20.22
N THR A 226 -1.42 -3.43 20.77
CA THR A 226 -2.28 -2.60 21.64
C THR A 226 -2.89 -1.39 20.92
N ASN A 227 -2.79 -1.29 19.59
CA ASN A 227 -3.30 -0.17 18.79
C ASN A 227 -2.88 1.21 19.34
N SER A 228 -1.64 1.31 19.83
CA SER A 228 -1.13 2.55 20.44
C SER A 228 -0.30 3.35 19.46
N GLU A 229 -0.30 4.67 19.65
CA GLU A 229 0.47 5.60 18.81
C GLU A 229 1.96 5.27 18.82
N PHE A 230 2.59 5.37 17.64
CA PHE A 230 4.04 5.16 17.52
C PHE A 230 4.83 6.25 18.22
N ASP A 231 5.97 5.87 18.80
CA ASP A 231 6.90 6.86 19.33
C ASP A 231 7.76 7.36 18.17
N LEU A 232 7.52 8.59 17.75
CA LEU A 232 8.20 9.21 16.62
C LEU A 232 9.72 9.34 16.80
N LYS A 233 10.24 9.21 18.03
CA LYS A 233 11.67 9.25 18.35
C LYS A 233 12.32 7.86 18.41
N SER A 234 11.53 6.80 18.31
CA SER A 234 12.04 5.44 18.40
C SER A 234 12.89 5.03 17.20
N ASN A 235 13.82 4.09 17.43
CA ASN A 235 14.74 3.63 16.39
C ASN A 235 14.04 3.00 15.16
N TYR A 236 12.92 2.30 15.34
CA TYR A 236 12.19 1.73 14.19
C TYR A 236 11.56 2.84 13.34
N ILE A 237 11.07 3.93 13.94
CA ILE A 237 10.57 5.07 13.16
C ILE A 237 11.70 5.75 12.38
N LEU A 238 12.91 5.85 12.94
CA LEU A 238 14.08 6.36 12.21
C LEU A 238 14.44 5.46 11.01
N GLU A 239 14.42 4.13 11.19
CA GLU A 239 14.62 3.15 10.11
C GLU A 239 13.57 3.33 9.00
N TYR A 240 12.28 3.39 9.36
CA TYR A 240 11.18 3.65 8.41
C TYR A 240 11.30 5.02 7.74
N SER A 241 11.73 6.06 8.46
CA SER A 241 11.94 7.40 7.91
C SER A 241 13.05 7.40 6.85
N CYS A 242 14.16 6.69 7.09
CA CYS A 242 15.24 6.54 6.12
C CYS A 242 14.75 5.81 4.86
N ILE A 243 14.04 4.69 5.04
CA ILE A 243 13.44 3.92 3.94
C ILE A 243 12.47 4.78 3.12
N LEU A 244 11.61 5.55 3.79
CA LEU A 244 10.64 6.42 3.12
C LEU A 244 11.34 7.55 2.33
N LYS A 245 12.42 8.13 2.87
CA LYS A 245 13.24 9.12 2.13
C LYS A 245 13.83 8.51 0.85
N ASN A 246 14.35 7.29 0.93
CA ASN A 246 14.86 6.56 -0.24
C ASN A 246 13.74 6.34 -1.26
N LEU A 247 12.57 5.87 -0.82
CA LEU A 247 11.40 5.66 -1.69
C LEU A 247 10.98 6.96 -2.39
N ILE A 248 10.86 8.06 -1.66
CA ILE A 248 10.50 9.37 -2.23
C ILE A 248 11.54 9.83 -3.26
N SER A 249 12.83 9.62 -2.98
CA SER A 249 13.92 9.93 -3.92
C SER A 249 13.77 9.15 -5.22
N HIS A 250 13.57 7.83 -5.14
CA HIS A 250 13.32 7.01 -6.33
C HIS A 250 12.07 7.45 -7.09
N ILE A 251 10.96 7.73 -6.40
CA ILE A 251 9.72 8.18 -7.01
C ILE A 251 9.92 9.49 -7.80
N LYS A 252 10.73 10.44 -7.28
CA LYS A 252 11.08 11.68 -8.00
C LYS A 252 11.80 11.37 -9.32
N ILE A 253 12.85 10.55 -9.26
CA ILE A 253 13.64 10.13 -10.44
C ILE A 253 12.74 9.45 -11.49
N TYR A 254 11.84 8.56 -11.07
CA TYR A 254 10.91 7.89 -11.99
C TYR A 254 9.89 8.86 -12.59
N SER A 255 9.40 9.84 -11.82
CA SER A 255 8.45 10.83 -12.31
C SER A 255 9.08 11.73 -13.37
N GLU A 256 10.31 12.20 -13.13
CA GLU A 256 11.09 13.03 -14.06
C GLU A 256 11.38 12.29 -15.38
N LYS A 257 11.78 11.01 -15.32
CA LYS A 257 12.01 10.20 -16.53
C LYS A 257 10.76 10.05 -17.40
N ILE A 258 9.59 9.88 -16.77
CA ILE A 258 8.31 9.76 -17.49
C ILE A 258 7.95 11.08 -18.16
N GLU A 259 8.16 12.22 -17.50
CA GLU A 259 7.95 13.54 -18.10
C GLU A 259 8.87 13.78 -19.29
N ILE A 260 10.17 13.47 -19.17
CA ILE A 260 11.13 13.59 -20.28
C ILE A 260 10.74 12.69 -21.47
N SER A 261 10.32 11.45 -21.22
CA SER A 261 9.88 10.55 -22.29
C SER A 261 8.64 11.03 -23.04
N LYS A 262 7.76 11.80 -22.38
CA LYS A 262 6.57 12.39 -22.99
C LYS A 262 6.90 13.65 -23.79
N ILE A 263 7.83 14.47 -23.33
CA ILE A 263 8.32 15.65 -24.05
C ILE A 263 9.04 15.25 -25.35
N ASN A 264 9.75 14.13 -25.34
CA ASN A 264 10.46 13.61 -26.51
C ASN A 264 9.59 12.75 -27.46
N CYS A 265 8.27 12.76 -27.32
CA CYS A 265 7.35 12.06 -28.22
C CYS A 265 6.49 13.08 -29.00
N PRO A 266 6.92 13.56 -30.19
CA PRO A 266 6.15 14.49 -31.00
C PRO A 266 5.02 13.83 -31.79
N ALA A 267 4.71 12.56 -31.55
CA ALA A 267 3.78 11.78 -32.37
C ALA A 267 2.60 11.29 -31.54
N LEU A 268 1.70 12.18 -31.14
CA LEU A 268 0.34 11.84 -30.71
C LEU A 268 -0.68 12.99 -30.88
N ASP A 269 -0.30 14.11 -31.48
CA ASP A 269 -1.23 15.22 -31.80
C ASP A 269 -1.96 15.04 -33.15
N ASN A 270 -1.81 13.90 -33.83
CA ASN A 270 -2.55 13.60 -35.06
C ASN A 270 -2.89 12.10 -35.16
N LEU A 271 -3.84 11.62 -34.35
CA LEU A 271 -4.67 10.44 -34.60
C LEU A 271 -5.94 10.46 -33.73
#